data_AF-A0A7W8F661-F1
#
_entry.id   AF-A0A7W8F661-F1
#
_cell.length_a   1.000
_cell.length_b   1.000
_cell.length_c   1.000
_cell.angle_alpha   90.00
_cell.angle_beta   90.00
_cell.angle_gamma   90.00
#
_symmetry.space_group_name_H-M   'P 1'
#
loop_
_entity.id
_entity.type
_entity.pdbx_description
1 polymer ?
#
loop_
_entity_poly.entity_id
_entity_poly.type
_entity_poly.pdbx_seq_one_letter_code
_entity_poly.pdbx_strand_id
1 'polypeptide(L)'
;MKTRSWSLAAVLALTALALPAHTASAAPAAPPACPDGSVCFWSGEGFDGDYWEWTARSGYRDMPPRLHDHVGSFVASTRACFVNWQPVEKRNVFNGDWRSRYLGDFGGRIDGVGPGGC
;
A
#
# COMPACT_ATOMS: atom_id res chain seq x y z
N MET A 1 30.66 -4.57 -75.30
CA MET A 1 29.88 -3.35 -75.01
C MET A 1 29.02 -3.63 -73.78
N LYS A 2 29.11 -2.79 -72.75
CA LYS A 2 28.64 -3.06 -71.39
C LYS A 2 27.40 -2.20 -71.11
N THR A 3 26.22 -2.81 -70.98
CA THR A 3 24.99 -2.10 -70.62
C THR A 3 24.90 -2.00 -69.09
N ARG A 4 24.93 -0.76 -68.58
CA ARG A 4 24.63 -0.42 -67.19
C ARG A 4 23.12 -0.17 -67.10
N SER A 5 22.40 -1.07 -66.44
CA SER A 5 21.00 -0.84 -66.09
C SER A 5 20.91 -0.30 -64.66
N TRP A 6 20.36 0.90 -64.53
CA TRP A 6 19.98 1.51 -63.27
C TRP A 6 18.71 0.85 -62.72
N SER A 7 18.67 0.57 -61.43
CA SER A 7 17.44 0.24 -60.71
C SER A 7 17.28 1.18 -59.53
N LEU A 8 16.33 2.09 -59.67
CA LEU A 8 15.77 2.91 -58.61
C LEU A 8 14.98 1.99 -57.67
N ALA A 9 15.47 1.78 -56.45
CA ALA A 9 14.73 1.08 -55.40
C ALA A 9 14.05 2.11 -54.50
N ALA A 10 12.72 2.18 -54.59
CA ALA A 10 11.87 2.97 -53.71
C ALA A 10 11.89 2.37 -52.30
N VAL A 11 12.34 3.14 -51.31
CA VAL A 11 12.30 2.76 -49.90
C VAL A 11 11.00 3.29 -49.30
N LEU A 12 10.01 2.41 -49.12
CA LEU A 12 8.81 2.69 -48.32
C LEU A 12 9.20 2.70 -46.83
N ALA A 13 9.24 3.88 -46.23
CA ALA A 13 9.43 4.04 -44.80
C ALA A 13 8.11 3.66 -44.07
N LEU A 14 8.11 2.50 -43.38
CA LEU A 14 7.07 2.15 -42.42
C LEU A 14 7.26 3.00 -41.15
N THR A 15 6.45 4.04 -40.99
CA THR A 15 6.28 4.74 -39.70
C THR A 15 5.43 3.87 -38.78
N ALA A 16 6.09 3.12 -37.89
CA ALA A 16 5.44 2.40 -36.80
C ALA A 16 4.87 3.40 -35.80
N LEU A 17 3.53 3.45 -35.70
CA LEU A 17 2.80 4.20 -34.69
C LEU A 17 3.10 3.60 -33.31
N ALA A 18 4.02 4.21 -32.57
CA ALA A 18 4.22 3.95 -31.16
C ALA A 18 3.02 4.49 -30.38
N LEU A 19 2.01 3.66 -30.14
CA LEU A 19 0.94 3.97 -29.21
C LEU A 19 1.51 3.89 -27.78
N PRO A 20 1.31 4.92 -26.93
CA PRO A 20 1.67 4.82 -25.53
C PRO A 20 0.80 3.73 -24.87
N ALA A 21 1.44 2.64 -24.46
CA ALA A 21 0.81 1.63 -23.62
C ALA A 21 0.38 2.31 -22.32
N HIS A 22 -0.92 2.60 -22.21
CA HIS A 22 -1.50 3.06 -20.96
C HIS A 22 -1.43 1.88 -20.01
N THR A 23 -0.47 1.90 -19.08
CA THR A 23 -0.45 0.98 -17.95
C THR A 23 -1.74 1.18 -17.19
N ALA A 24 -2.68 0.26 -17.34
CA ALA A 24 -3.92 0.26 -16.58
C ALA A 24 -3.55 0.20 -15.09
N SER A 25 -3.70 1.32 -14.39
CA SER A 25 -3.59 1.35 -12.94
C SER A 25 -4.78 0.57 -12.41
N ALA A 26 -4.54 -0.64 -11.89
CA ALA A 26 -5.57 -1.42 -11.22
C ALA A 26 -6.22 -0.54 -10.14
N ALA A 27 -7.55 -0.48 -10.12
CA ALA A 27 -8.28 0.14 -9.02
C ALA A 27 -7.81 -0.50 -7.71
N PRO A 28 -7.67 0.26 -6.60
CA PRO A 28 -7.23 -0.31 -5.35
C PRO A 28 -8.19 -1.44 -4.98
N ALA A 29 -7.64 -2.64 -4.77
CA ALA A 29 -8.42 -3.78 -4.30
C ALA A 29 -9.16 -3.38 -3.03
N ALA A 30 -10.43 -3.80 -2.91
CA ALA A 30 -11.19 -3.60 -1.68
C ALA A 30 -10.40 -4.19 -0.50
N PRO A 31 -10.42 -3.54 0.68
CA PRO A 31 -9.73 -4.07 1.85
C PRO A 31 -10.34 -5.43 2.24
N PRO A 32 -9.54 -6.35 2.81
CA PRO A 32 -10.08 -7.56 3.42
C PRO A 32 -10.98 -7.20 4.61
N ALA A 33 -11.85 -8.12 4.98
CA ALA A 33 -12.64 -7.97 6.19
C ALA A 33 -11.73 -7.96 7.44
N CYS A 34 -12.05 -7.08 8.39
CA CYS A 34 -11.45 -7.07 9.72
C CYS A 34 -12.56 -7.18 10.76
N PRO A 35 -12.44 -8.04 11.79
CA PRO A 35 -13.49 -8.24 12.78
C PRO A 35 -13.94 -6.92 13.44
N ASP A 36 -15.25 -6.79 13.69
CA ASP A 36 -15.81 -5.63 14.37
C ASP A 36 -15.10 -5.39 15.73
N GLY A 37 -14.86 -4.13 16.05
CA GLY A 37 -14.16 -3.78 17.29
C GLY A 37 -12.64 -3.96 17.22
N SER A 38 -12.08 -4.17 16.04
CA SER A 38 -10.66 -4.50 15.84
C SER A 38 -9.96 -3.60 14.83
N VAL A 39 -8.63 -3.63 14.87
CA VAL A 39 -7.76 -3.14 13.81
C VAL A 39 -6.84 -4.28 13.40
N CYS A 40 -6.82 -4.56 12.11
CA CYS A 40 -6.05 -5.62 11.50
C CYS A 40 -4.83 -5.00 10.82
N PHE A 41 -3.66 -5.52 11.13
CA PHE A 41 -2.37 -5.05 10.63
C PHE A 41 -1.68 -6.13 9.83
N TRP A 42 -0.97 -5.69 8.79
CA TRP A 42 -0.14 -6.53 7.95
C TRP A 42 1.24 -5.89 7.80
N SER A 43 2.29 -6.71 7.79
CA SER A 43 3.65 -6.22 7.59
C SER A 43 3.89 -5.74 6.15
N GLY A 44 3.25 -6.38 5.16
CA GLY A 44 3.31 -5.99 3.76
C GLY A 44 2.30 -4.93 3.36
N GLU A 45 2.58 -4.26 2.25
CA GLU A 45 1.58 -3.52 1.50
C GLU A 45 0.58 -4.50 0.84
N GLY A 46 -0.62 -4.02 0.51
CA GLY A 46 -1.64 -4.84 -0.14
C GLY A 46 -2.28 -5.89 0.76
N PHE A 47 -2.18 -5.74 2.08
CA PHE A 47 -2.74 -6.66 3.08
C PHE A 47 -2.09 -8.05 3.07
N ASP A 48 -0.77 -8.10 2.85
CA ASP A 48 0.02 -9.34 2.77
C ASP A 48 1.07 -9.44 3.89
N GLY A 49 1.68 -10.60 4.05
CA GLY A 49 2.71 -10.87 5.03
C GLY A 49 2.15 -11.20 6.41
N ASP A 50 2.90 -10.82 7.44
CA ASP A 50 2.57 -11.17 8.81
C ASP A 50 1.35 -10.40 9.29
N TYR A 51 0.35 -11.14 9.78
CA TYR A 51 -0.89 -10.60 10.29
C TYR A 51 -0.86 -10.41 11.82
N TRP A 52 -1.50 -9.35 12.29
CA TRP A 52 -1.89 -9.22 13.69
C TRP A 52 -3.19 -8.44 13.85
N GLU A 53 -4.05 -8.96 14.72
CA GLU A 53 -5.29 -8.30 15.14
C GLU A 53 -5.09 -7.66 16.51
N TRP A 54 -5.37 -6.37 16.57
CA TRP A 54 -5.61 -5.68 17.83
C TRP A 54 -7.11 -5.52 18.05
N THR A 55 -7.58 -5.71 19.27
CA THR A 55 -8.99 -5.51 19.64
C THR A 55 -9.11 -4.36 20.64
N ALA A 56 -10.15 -3.53 20.53
CA ALA A 56 -10.35 -2.38 21.43
C ALA A 56 -10.42 -2.78 22.91
N ARG A 57 -10.96 -3.97 23.19
CA ARG A 57 -11.02 -4.55 24.56
C ARG A 57 -9.65 -4.87 25.15
N SER A 58 -8.61 -4.98 24.33
CA SER A 58 -7.25 -5.29 24.82
C SER A 58 -6.53 -4.07 25.40
N GLY A 59 -7.13 -2.88 25.32
CA GLY A 59 -6.50 -1.64 25.78
C GLY A 59 -5.32 -1.25 24.90
N TYR A 60 -4.39 -0.47 25.46
CA TYR A 60 -3.13 -0.17 24.79
C TYR A 60 -2.29 -1.44 24.64
N ARG A 61 -1.71 -1.64 23.47
CA ARG A 61 -0.74 -2.71 23.18
C ARG A 61 0.37 -2.16 22.30
N ASP A 62 1.60 -2.49 22.66
CA ASP A 62 2.73 -2.33 21.74
C ASP A 62 2.54 -3.24 20.52
N MET A 63 3.04 -2.78 19.38
CA MET A 63 3.13 -3.60 18.18
C MET A 63 3.96 -4.84 18.46
N PRO A 64 3.55 -6.03 17.97
CA PRO A 64 4.40 -7.20 17.97
C PRO A 64 5.74 -6.90 17.27
N PRO A 65 6.84 -7.57 17.63
CA PRO A 65 8.17 -7.26 17.08
C PRO A 65 8.27 -7.22 15.55
N ARG A 66 7.43 -7.99 14.84
CA ARG A 66 7.39 -8.05 13.37
C ARG A 66 6.62 -6.89 12.69
N LEU A 67 5.92 -6.09 13.47
CA LEU A 67 5.10 -4.95 13.01
C LEU A 67 5.51 -3.62 13.64
N HIS A 68 6.37 -3.64 14.68
CA HIS A 68 6.95 -2.44 15.26
C HIS A 68 7.79 -1.74 14.18
N ASP A 69 7.49 -0.47 13.91
CA ASP A 69 8.06 0.30 12.79
C ASP A 69 7.89 -0.35 11.41
N HIS A 70 6.94 -1.28 11.26
CA HIS A 70 6.86 -2.13 10.07
C HIS A 70 5.44 -2.58 9.71
N VAL A 71 4.47 -1.66 9.77
CA VAL A 71 3.11 -1.90 9.26
C VAL A 71 3.02 -1.43 7.81
N GLY A 72 2.87 -2.38 6.88
CA GLY A 72 2.71 -2.09 5.47
C GLY A 72 1.28 -1.75 5.06
N SER A 73 0.28 -2.29 5.77
CA SER A 73 -1.12 -1.97 5.53
C SER A 73 -2.01 -2.28 6.74
N PHE A 74 -3.20 -1.67 6.79
CA PHE A 74 -4.16 -1.91 7.86
C PHE A 74 -5.61 -1.73 7.41
N VAL A 75 -6.53 -2.31 8.19
CA VAL A 75 -7.97 -2.09 8.14
C VAL A 75 -8.49 -1.87 9.56
N ALA A 76 -9.28 -0.82 9.78
CA ALA A 76 -9.85 -0.48 11.07
C ALA A 76 -11.38 -0.64 11.06
N SER A 77 -11.89 -1.55 11.88
CA SER A 77 -13.33 -1.76 12.11
C SER A 77 -13.77 -1.20 13.47
N THR A 78 -13.00 -0.24 14.00
CA THR A 78 -13.25 0.50 15.25
C THR A 78 -12.40 1.76 15.31
N ARG A 79 -12.66 2.64 16.29
CA ARG A 79 -11.78 3.78 16.57
C ARG A 79 -10.54 3.34 17.33
N ALA A 80 -9.38 3.84 16.90
CA ALA A 80 -8.11 3.57 17.54
C ALA A 80 -7.20 4.80 17.53
N CYS A 81 -6.21 4.76 18.42
CA CYS A 81 -5.12 5.71 18.48
C CYS A 81 -3.81 4.99 18.17
N PHE A 82 -3.20 5.30 17.02
CA PHE A 82 -1.87 4.80 16.68
C PHE A 82 -0.82 5.72 17.31
N VAL A 83 0.26 5.13 17.85
CA VAL A 83 1.26 5.86 18.63
C VAL A 83 2.67 5.52 18.15
N ASN A 84 3.48 6.56 17.99
CA ASN A 84 4.94 6.53 17.97
C ASN A 84 5.40 7.25 19.24
N TRP A 85 6.42 6.75 19.92
CA TRP A 85 6.96 7.34 21.15
C TRP A 85 8.22 8.17 20.91
N GLN A 86 8.91 8.01 19.78
CA GLN A 86 10.18 8.69 19.51
C GLN A 86 10.28 9.25 18.07
N PRO A 87 9.95 10.53 17.83
CA PRO A 87 9.30 11.45 18.77
C PRO A 87 7.84 11.04 19.03
N VAL A 88 7.27 11.55 20.13
CA VAL A 88 5.87 11.27 20.43
C VAL A 88 4.97 11.85 19.34
N GLU A 89 4.36 10.98 18.53
CA GLU A 89 3.39 11.30 17.50
C GLU A 89 2.19 10.37 17.66
N LYS A 90 0.98 10.89 17.49
CA LYS A 90 -0.24 10.11 17.59
C LYS A 90 -1.12 10.34 16.37
N ARG A 91 -1.85 9.30 15.96
CA ARG A 91 -2.75 9.36 14.81
C ARG A 91 -4.11 8.77 15.12
N ASN A 92 -5.13 9.60 14.95
CA ASN A 92 -6.52 9.16 14.99
C ASN A 92 -6.81 8.22 13.83
N VAL A 93 -7.50 7.13 14.13
CA VAL A 93 -8.01 6.16 13.17
C VAL A 93 -9.48 5.94 13.45
N PHE A 94 -10.29 5.99 12.40
CA PHE A 94 -11.74 5.87 12.46
C PHE A 94 -12.21 4.51 11.95
N ASN A 95 -13.43 4.14 12.34
CA ASN A 95 -14.07 2.93 11.81
C ASN A 95 -14.28 3.09 10.30
N GLY A 96 -13.85 2.09 9.52
CA GLY A 96 -13.85 2.07 8.07
C GLY A 96 -12.56 2.57 7.44
N ASP A 97 -11.61 3.09 8.22
CA ASP A 97 -10.32 3.50 7.68
C ASP A 97 -9.49 2.28 7.26
N TRP A 98 -8.84 2.40 6.11
CA TRP A 98 -7.86 1.43 5.66
C TRP A 98 -6.81 2.10 4.77
N ARG A 99 -5.64 1.47 4.72
CA ARG A 99 -4.54 1.84 3.84
C ARG A 99 -3.87 0.57 3.35
N SER A 100 -3.88 0.35 2.03
CA SER A 100 -3.14 -0.74 1.40
C SER A 100 -1.65 -0.44 1.25
N ARG A 101 -1.24 0.84 1.35
CA ARG A 101 0.17 1.26 1.41
C ARG A 101 0.36 2.22 2.57
N TYR A 102 1.02 1.76 3.62
CA TYR A 102 1.18 2.49 4.87
C TYR A 102 2.60 2.48 5.42
N LEU A 103 3.48 1.61 4.88
CA LEU A 103 4.86 1.48 5.36
C LEU A 103 5.62 2.80 5.26
N GLY A 104 5.50 3.51 4.13
CA GLY A 104 6.16 4.80 3.93
C GLY A 104 5.55 5.99 4.69
N ASP A 105 4.49 5.78 5.46
CA ASP A 105 3.82 6.80 6.26
C ASP A 105 4.05 6.54 7.77
N PHE A 106 3.00 6.46 8.58
CA PHE A 106 3.09 6.18 10.00
C PHE A 106 3.39 4.72 10.29
N GLY A 107 3.07 3.82 9.35
CA GLY A 107 3.30 2.39 9.52
C GLY A 107 4.77 2.02 9.66
N GLY A 108 5.68 2.81 9.07
CA GLY A 108 7.12 2.67 9.23
C GLY A 108 7.70 3.25 10.54
N ARG A 109 6.84 3.72 11.45
CA ARG A 109 7.23 4.32 12.73
C ARG A 109 6.22 4.07 13.86
N ILE A 110 5.34 3.09 13.70
CA ILE A 110 4.27 2.81 14.67
C ILE A 110 4.80 1.87 15.74
N ASP A 111 4.69 2.31 16.99
CA ASP A 111 5.16 1.56 18.15
C ASP A 111 4.02 0.79 18.82
N GLY A 112 2.80 1.32 18.75
CA GLY A 112 1.66 0.76 19.48
C GLY A 112 0.31 1.31 19.04
N VAL A 113 -0.73 0.70 19.60
CA VAL A 113 -2.13 1.00 19.33
C VAL A 113 -2.94 1.00 20.62
N GLY A 114 -3.80 1.99 20.78
CA GLY A 114 -4.71 2.12 21.91
C GLY A 114 -6.16 2.39 21.50
N PRO A 115 -7.11 2.26 22.45
CA PRO A 115 -8.54 2.46 22.17
C PRO A 115 -8.92 3.94 22.05
N GLY A 116 -9.94 4.22 21.25
CA GLY A 116 -10.57 5.54 21.19
C GLY A 116 -9.84 6.54 20.31
N GLY A 117 -9.84 7.82 20.73
CA GLY A 117 -9.18 8.91 19.99
C GLY A 117 -7.84 9.30 20.61
N CYS A 118 -6.97 9.85 19.77
CA CYS A 118 -5.83 10.68 20.16
C CYS A 118 -6.24 12.16 20.17
#